data_AF-A0A7K1VSF4-F1
#
_entry.id   AF-A0A7K1VSF4-F1
#
_cell.length_a   1.000
_cell.length_b   1.000
_cell.length_c   1.000
_cell.angle_alpha   90.00
_cell.angle_beta   90.00
_cell.angle_gamma   90.00
#
_symmetry.space_group_name_H-M   'P 1'
#
loop_
_entity.id
_entity.type
_entity.pdbx_description
1 polymer ?
#
loop_
_entity_poly.entity_id
_entity_poly.type
_entity_poly.pdbx_seq_one_letter_code
_entity_poly.pdbx_strand_id
1 'polypeptide(L)'
;MSFRDESQQDTIRVLEDLIAAFSGPHWVHPAHAEQVLTHATDLLGVAQNFGSPRRLRMPTLMWPRSAVFEIPDPPPVPPSAL
;
A
#
# COMPACT_ATOMS: atom_id res chain seq x y z
N MET A 1 -2.25 -23.29 4.35
CA MET A 1 -1.25 -22.35 4.90
C MET A 1 -0.06 -22.40 3.97
N SER A 2 0.39 -21.26 3.44
CA SER A 2 1.43 -21.20 2.43
C SER A 2 2.79 -21.25 3.12
N PHE A 3 3.66 -22.21 2.80
CA PHE A 3 5.02 -22.34 3.33
C PHE A 3 5.84 -21.04 3.23
N ARG A 4 5.48 -20.17 2.29
CA ARG A 4 6.08 -18.85 2.10
C ARG A 4 5.78 -17.90 3.26
N ASP A 5 4.57 -17.95 3.82
CA ASP A 5 4.16 -17.10 4.95
C ASP A 5 4.86 -17.51 6.24
N GLU A 6 5.05 -18.81 6.48
CA GLU A 6 5.81 -19.32 7.65
C GLU A 6 7.27 -18.87 7.59
N SER A 7 7.93 -19.04 6.43
CA SER A 7 9.32 -18.60 6.25
C SER A 7 9.50 -17.08 6.45
N GLN A 8 8.49 -16.29 6.05
CA GLN A 8 8.51 -14.85 6.20
C GLN A 8 8.31 -14.42 7.66
N GLN A 9 7.43 -15.11 8.40
CA GLN A 9 7.24 -14.88 9.83
C GLN A 9 8.49 -15.24 10.65
N ASP A 10 9.17 -16.33 10.31
CA ASP A 10 10.44 -16.70 10.94
C ASP A 10 11.53 -15.67 10.63
N THR A 11 11.58 -15.15 9.39
CA THR A 11 12.53 -14.09 9.01
C THR A 11 12.27 -12.80 9.81
N ILE A 12 11.01 -12.42 9.98
CA ILE A 12 10.62 -11.24 10.78
C ILE A 12 11.06 -11.40 12.23
N ARG A 13 10.82 -12.57 12.85
CA ARG A 13 11.26 -12.86 14.23
C ARG A 13 12.77 -12.77 14.38
N VAL A 14 13.53 -13.34 13.45
CA VAL A 14 15.00 -13.29 13.47
C VAL A 14 15.52 -11.84 13.34
N LEU A 15 14.87 -11.01 12.53
CA LEU A 15 15.23 -9.59 12.40
C LEU A 15 14.92 -8.79 13.68
N GLU A 16 13.78 -9.06 14.33
CA GLU A 16 13.43 -8.46 15.62
C GLU A 16 14.43 -8.84 16.71
N ASP A 17 14.83 -10.11 16.78
CA ASP A 17 15.84 -10.60 17.73
C ASP A 17 17.22 -9.96 17.49
N LEU A 18 17.62 -9.78 16.23
CA LEU A 18 18.85 -9.07 15.85
C LEU A 18 18.83 -7.61 16.30
N ILE A 19 17.71 -6.90 16.08
CA ILE A 19 17.56 -5.51 16.54
C ILE A 19 17.64 -5.44 18.06
N ALA A 20 16.97 -6.35 18.77
CA ALA A 20 17.02 -6.41 20.22
C ALA A 20 18.45 -6.65 20.73
N ALA A 21 19.19 -7.59 20.15
CA ALA A 21 20.56 -7.92 20.53
C ALA A 21 21.55 -6.75 20.33
N PHE A 22 21.39 -5.98 19.25
CA PHE A 22 22.28 -4.86 18.92
C PHE A 22 21.86 -3.52 19.54
N SER A 23 20.65 -3.43 20.10
CA SER A 23 20.18 -2.25 20.86
C SER A 23 20.70 -2.21 22.31
N GLY A 24 21.34 -3.29 22.78
CA GLY A 24 21.88 -3.42 24.13
C GLY A 24 23.13 -2.56 24.38
N PRO A 25 23.31 -2.00 25.58
CA PRO A 25 24.28 -0.91 25.77
C PRO A 25 25.79 -1.30 25.80
N HIS A 26 26.20 -2.57 25.60
CA HIS A 26 27.54 -2.98 26.06
C HIS A 26 28.35 -3.98 25.21
N TRP A 27 27.95 -4.41 24.01
CA TRP A 27 28.61 -5.57 23.37
C TRP A 27 29.15 -5.35 21.95
N VAL A 28 28.91 -4.19 21.33
CA VAL A 28 29.27 -3.96 19.91
C VAL A 28 29.83 -2.55 19.73
N HIS A 29 30.86 -2.44 18.89
CA HIS A 29 31.40 -1.14 18.48
C HIS A 29 30.29 -0.29 17.83
N PRO A 30 30.10 0.98 18.22
CA PRO A 30 28.93 1.78 17.84
C PRO A 30 28.72 1.90 16.33
N ALA A 31 29.80 2.04 15.56
CA ALA A 31 29.72 2.11 14.08
C ALA A 31 29.19 0.81 13.45
N HIS A 32 29.48 -0.35 14.04
CA HIS A 32 28.96 -1.64 13.56
C HIS A 32 27.53 -1.89 14.03
N ALA A 33 27.20 -1.44 15.24
CA ALA A 33 25.83 -1.52 15.76
C ALA A 33 24.88 -0.68 14.91
N GLU A 34 25.25 0.55 14.56
CA GLU A 34 24.45 1.42 13.70
C GLU A 34 24.21 0.80 12.32
N GLN A 35 25.26 0.32 11.66
CA GLN A 35 25.15 -0.31 10.34
C GLN A 35 24.24 -1.55 10.35
N VAL A 36 24.37 -2.42 11.35
CA VAL A 36 23.53 -3.61 11.49
C VAL A 36 22.08 -3.23 11.76
N LEU A 37 21.84 -2.26 12.63
CA LEU A 37 20.50 -1.78 12.94
C LEU A 37 19.81 -1.17 11.71
N THR A 38 20.48 -0.29 10.97
CA THR A 38 19.92 0.31 9.74
C THR A 38 19.53 -0.77 8.73
N HIS A 39 20.43 -1.72 8.44
CA HIS A 39 20.13 -2.79 7.49
C HIS A 39 19.01 -3.73 7.99
N ALA A 40 18.99 -4.06 9.29
CA ALA A 40 17.95 -4.91 9.85
C ALA A 40 16.57 -4.23 9.79
N THR A 41 16.50 -2.91 10.06
CA THR A 41 15.25 -2.15 9.96
C THR A 41 14.74 -2.02 8.53
N ASP A 42 15.64 -1.83 7.55
CA ASP A 42 15.27 -1.76 6.13
C ASP A 42 14.68 -3.09 5.66
N LEU A 43 15.34 -4.21 6.01
CA LEU A 43 14.87 -5.55 5.67
C LEU A 43 13.53 -5.88 6.34
N LEU A 44 13.34 -5.45 7.60
CA LEU A 44 12.08 -5.62 8.32
C LEU A 44 10.94 -4.84 7.64
N GLY A 45 11.19 -3.58 7.24
CA GLY A 45 10.20 -2.77 6.52
C GLY A 45 9.80 -3.39 5.18
N VAL A 46 10.75 -3.98 4.45
CA VAL A 46 10.48 -4.71 3.21
C VAL A 46 9.64 -5.97 3.50
N ALA A 47 10.03 -6.77 4.49
CA ALA A 47 9.31 -8.00 4.86
C ALA A 47 7.86 -7.73 5.33
N GLN A 48 7.61 -6.64 6.05
CA GLN A 48 6.26 -6.25 6.49
C GLN A 48 5.37 -5.78 5.33
N ASN A 49 5.96 -5.10 4.32
CA ASN A 49 5.22 -4.61 3.16
C ASN A 49 4.76 -5.74 2.22
N PHE A 50 5.50 -6.85 2.15
CA PHE A 50 5.09 -8.02 1.35
C PHE A 50 3.86 -8.75 1.93
N GLY A 51 3.67 -8.70 3.25
CA GLY A 51 2.54 -9.37 3.95
C GLY A 51 1.25 -8.54 3.99
N SER A 52 1.31 -7.27 3.62
CA SER A 52 0.13 -6.42 3.51
C SER A 52 -0.38 -6.49 2.07
N PRO A 53 -1.46 -7.25 1.76
CA PRO A 53 -2.22 -6.93 0.57
C PRO A 53 -2.75 -5.53 0.85
N ARG A 54 -2.06 -4.53 0.31
CA ARG A 54 -2.51 -3.15 0.20
C ARG A 54 -3.86 -3.27 -0.49
N ARG A 55 -4.93 -3.39 0.30
CA ARG A 55 -6.30 -3.48 -0.18
C ARG A 55 -6.48 -2.20 -0.94
N LEU A 56 -6.27 -2.25 -2.25
CA LEU A 56 -6.57 -1.18 -3.18
C LEU A 56 -8.05 -0.92 -2.95
N ARG A 57 -8.35 0.07 -2.11
CA ARG A 57 -9.71 0.57 -1.97
C ARG A 57 -10.04 1.08 -3.35
N MET A 58 -10.92 0.35 -4.05
CA MET A 58 -11.47 0.83 -5.31
C MET A 58 -11.96 2.25 -5.06
N PRO A 59 -11.53 3.24 -5.85
CA PRO A 59 -12.13 4.56 -5.77
C PRO A 59 -13.60 4.37 -6.11
N THR A 60 -14.48 4.56 -5.15
CA THR A 60 -15.92 4.57 -5.38
C THR A 60 -16.17 5.60 -6.47
N LEU A 61 -16.52 5.14 -7.68
CA LEU A 61 -16.92 6.00 -8.79
C LEU A 61 -18.15 6.80 -8.34
N MET A 62 -17.94 8.01 -7.85
CA MET A 62 -19.01 8.96 -7.66
C MET A 62 -19.37 9.51 -9.03
N TRP A 63 -20.49 9.06 -9.60
CA TRP A 63 -21.07 9.76 -10.74
C TRP A 63 -21.35 11.21 -10.34
N PRO A 64 -20.86 12.21 -11.08
CA PRO A 64 -21.22 13.59 -10.84
C PRO A 64 -22.73 13.74 -11.09
N ARG A 65 -23.46 14.22 -10.09
CA ARG A 65 -24.92 14.47 -10.15
C ARG A 65 -25.32 15.62 -11.10
N SER A 66 -24.44 16.03 -12.01
CA SER A 66 -24.60 17.21 -12.87
C SER A 66 -24.41 16.91 -14.35
N ALA A 67 -24.77 15.71 -14.80
CA ALA A 67 -25.03 15.51 -16.23
C ALA A 67 -26.37 16.17 -16.55
N VAL A 68 -26.34 17.46 -16.88
CA VAL A 68 -27.44 18.10 -17.59
C VAL A 68 -27.53 17.36 -18.92
N PHE A 69 -28.53 16.50 -19.05
CA PHE A 69 -28.93 15.99 -20.36
C PHE A 69 -29.42 17.19 -21.16
N GLU A 70 -28.59 17.72 -22.06
CA GLU A 70 -29.07 18.58 -23.12
C GLU A 70 -30.08 17.76 -23.93
N ILE A 71 -31.35 18.10 -23.76
CA ILE A 71 -32.42 17.65 -24.64
C ILE A 71 -32.13 18.31 -25.99
N PRO A 72 -31.86 17.57 -27.08
CA PRO A 72 -31.71 18.19 -28.38
C PRO A 72 -33.07 18.75 -28.81
N ASP A 73 -33.09 20.02 -29.23
CA ASP A 73 -34.28 20.71 -29.72
C ASP A 73 -34.95 19.89 -30.83
N PRO A 74 -36.29 19.70 -30.80
CA PRO A 74 -36.98 19.03 -31.89
C PRO A 74 -36.90 19.88 -33.18
N PRO A 75 -36.81 19.24 -34.37
CA PRO A 75 -36.68 19.96 -35.63
C PRO A 75 -37.93 20.83 -35.89
N PRO A 76 -37.78 21.99 -36.56
CA PRO A 76 -38.90 22.89 -36.83
C PRO A 76 -39.91 22.24 -37.78
N VAL A 77 -41.19 22.28 -37.42
CA VAL A 77 -42.30 21.78 -38.23
C VAL A 77 -42.59 22.78 -39.36
N PRO A 78 -42.66 22.37 -40.64
CA PRO A 78 -43.08 23.27 -41.70
C PRO A 78 -44.56 23.66 -41.52
N PRO A 79 -44.96 24.90 -41.86
CA PRO A 79 -46.34 25.33 -41.70
C PRO A 79 -47.25 24.48 -42.58
N SER A 80 -48.26 23.87 -41.97
CA SER A 80 -49.34 23.21 -42.69
C SER A 80 -49.94 24.19 -43.69
N ALA A 81 -49.88 23.86 -44.98
CA ALA A 81 -50.60 24.60 -45.99
C ALA A 81 -52.11 24.51 -45.70
N LEU A 82 -52.72 25.68 -45.45
CA LEU A 82 -54.15 25.91 -45.62
C LEU A 82 -54.33 26.71 -46.91
#